data_AF-A0A924X2D0-F1
#
_entry.id   AF-A0A924X2D0-F1
#
_cell.length_a   1.000
_cell.length_b   1.000
_cell.length_c   1.000
_cell.angle_alpha   90.00
_cell.angle_beta   90.00
_cell.angle_gamma   90.00
#
_symmetry.space_group_name_H-M   'P 1'
#
loop_
_entity.id
_entity.type
_entity.pdbx_description
1 polymer ?
#
loop_
_entity_poly.entity_id
_entity_poly.type
_entity_poly.pdbx_seq_one_letter_code
_entity_poly.pdbx_strand_id
1 'polypeptide(L)' 'NASNAPLYVVDGLAIQPGPNGSLVGINPYDIETIEVLKDAASTSMYGSRGSNGVILIKTKRSRQ' A
#
# COMPACT_ATOMS: atom_id res chain seq x y z
N ASN A 1 4.29 -19.77 -8.11
CA ASN A 1 4.96 -18.70 -7.36
C ASN A 1 3.91 -17.99 -6.53
N ALA A 2 3.88 -18.27 -5.22
CA ALA A 2 3.18 -17.38 -4.30
C ALA A 2 3.88 -16.04 -4.42
N SER A 3 3.18 -15.03 -4.90
CA SER A 3 3.74 -13.70 -5.05
C SER A 3 4.03 -13.18 -3.65
N ASN A 4 5.28 -13.26 -3.18
CA ASN A 4 5.75 -12.64 -1.94
C ASN A 4 5.71 -11.10 -1.99
N ALA A 5 4.94 -10.54 -2.93
CA ALA A 5 4.70 -9.13 -3.03
C ALA A 5 3.79 -8.71 -1.86
N PRO A 6 4.11 -7.60 -1.17
CA PRO A 6 3.25 -7.04 -0.16
C PRO A 6 1.95 -6.51 -0.80
N LEU A 7 0.92 -6.32 0.02
CA LEU A 7 -0.30 -5.63 -0.39
C LEU A 7 -0.06 -4.12 -0.41
N TYR A 8 -0.43 -3.44 -1.48
CA TYR A 8 -0.35 -1.99 -1.58
C TYR A 8 -1.73 -1.41 -1.33
N VAL A 9 -1.82 -0.43 -0.43
CA VAL A 9 -3.07 0.23 -0.05
C VAL A 9 -2.87 1.72 -0.22
N VAL A 10 -3.63 2.35 -1.10
CA VAL A 10 -3.59 3.80 -1.34
C VAL A 10 -4.88 4.41 -0.86
N ASP A 11 -4.81 5.35 0.08
CA ASP A 11 -5.98 6.05 0.64
C ASP A 11 -7.09 5.09 1.16
N GLY A 12 -6.68 3.92 1.65
CA GLY A 12 -7.59 2.87 2.13
C GLY A 12 -8.04 1.87 1.06
N LEU A 13 -7.73 2.09 -0.21
CA LEU A 13 -8.04 1.17 -1.30
C LEU A 13 -6.85 0.26 -1.61
N ALA A 14 -7.08 -1.05 -1.55
CA ALA A 14 -6.08 -2.04 -1.94
C ALA A 14 -5.93 -2.04 -3.46
N ILE A 15 -4.72 -1.73 -3.94
CA ILE A 15 -4.39 -1.71 -5.36
C ILE A 15 -3.36 -2.79 -5.71
N GLN A 16 -3.40 -3.24 -6.96
CA GLN A 16 -2.34 -4.06 -7.52
C GLN A 16 -1.28 -3.12 -8.09
N PRO A 17 -0.03 -3.12 -7.57
CA PRO A 17 1.03 -2.32 -8.17
C PRO A 17 1.34 -2.82 -9.58
N GLY A 18 1.82 -1.91 -10.43
CA GLY A 18 2.40 -2.24 -11.72
C GLY A 18 3.75 -2.94 -11.59
N PRO A 19 4.43 -3.18 -12.73
CA PRO A 19 5.77 -3.76 -12.75
C PRO A 19 6.71 -3.02 -11.80
N ASN A 20 7.55 -3.76 -11.06
CA ASN A 20 8.50 -3.23 -10.09
C ASN A 20 7.89 -2.41 -8.92
N GLY A 21 6.61 -2.62 -8.60
CA GLY A 21 5.97 -1.89 -7.50
C GLY A 21 5.48 -0.49 -7.88
N SER A 22 5.38 -0.18 -9.18
CA SER A 22 4.98 1.13 -9.67
C SER A 22 3.51 1.43 -9.33
N LEU A 23 3.27 2.57 -8.68
CA LEU A 23 1.94 3.08 -8.37
C LEU A 23 1.40 3.84 -9.60
N VAL A 24 0.83 3.10 -10.55
CA VAL A 24 0.34 3.69 -11.81
C VAL A 24 -0.79 4.66 -11.52
N GLY A 25 -0.63 5.91 -11.97
CA GLY A 25 -1.64 6.96 -11.81
C GLY A 25 -1.56 7.78 -10.52
N ILE A 26 -0.54 7.54 -9.68
CA ILE A 26 -0.28 8.34 -8.47
C ILE A 26 1.01 9.14 -8.68
N ASN A 27 0.93 10.45 -8.48
CA ASN A 27 2.11 11.30 -8.53
C ASN A 27 2.89 11.17 -7.22
N PRO A 28 4.20 10.88 -7.23
CA PRO A 28 5.00 10.80 -6.02
C PRO A 28 5.02 12.10 -5.19
N TYR A 29 4.82 13.27 -5.82
CA TYR A 29 4.72 14.55 -5.11
C TYR A 29 3.44 14.68 -4.25
N ASP A 30 2.41 13.93 -4.63
CA ASP A 30 1.13 13.88 -3.92
C ASP A 30 1.16 12.88 -2.77
N ILE A 31 2.26 12.15 -2.55
CA ILE A 31 2.36 11.24 -1.40
C ILE A 31 2.59 12.07 -0.12
N GLU A 32 1.72 11.87 0.87
CA GLU A 32 1.81 12.47 2.20
C GLU A 32 2.69 11.60 3.10
N THR A 33 2.33 10.32 3.23
CA THR A 33 3.05 9.35 4.05
C THR A 33 3.07 7.98 3.40
N ILE A 34 4.15 7.23 3.69
CA ILE A 34 4.28 5.82 3.35
C ILE A 34 4.57 5.07 4.64
N GLU A 35 3.70 4.11 4.98
CA GLU A 35 3.81 3.27 6.16
C GLU A 35 3.92 1.81 5.74
N VAL A 36 4.84 1.08 6.35
CA VAL A 36 5.05 -0.34 6.06
C VAL A 36 4.67 -1.15 7.28
N LEU A 37 3.55 -1.85 7.19
CA LEU A 37 3.03 -2.74 8.22
C LEU A 37 3.66 -4.13 8.03
N LYS A 38 4.47 -4.52 9.01
CA LYS A 38 5.17 -5.82 9.04
C LYS A 38 4.68 -6.73 10.15
N ASP A 39 4.04 -6.17 11.17
CA ASP A 39 3.51 -6.93 12.28
C ASP A 39 2.17 -7.60 11.94
N ALA A 40 1.88 -8.71 12.61
CA ALA A 40 0.68 -9.50 12.37
C ALA A 40 -0.60 -8.76 12.78
N ALA A 41 -0.54 -7.86 13.76
CA ALA A 41 -1.70 -7.14 14.25
C ALA A 41 -2.21 -6.11 13.23
N SER A 42 -1.31 -5.36 12.62
CA SER A 42 -1.60 -4.31 11.64
C SER A 42 -1.95 -4.90 10.27
N THR A 43 -1.42 -6.08 9.94
CA THR A 43 -1.77 -6.81 8.70
C THR A 43 -3.06 -7.63 8.84
N SER A 44 -3.52 -7.95 10.06
CA SER A 44 -4.75 -8.73 10.29
C SER A 44 -6.00 -8.09 9.69
N MET A 45 -6.06 -6.75 9.66
CA MET A 45 -7.14 -5.98 9.04
C MET A 45 -7.24 -6.21 7.52
N TYR A 46 -6.14 -6.65 6.89
CA TYR A 46 -6.04 -6.89 5.45
C TYR A 46 -6.08 -8.39 5.09
N GLY A 47 -6.30 -9.26 6.08
CA GLY A 47 -6.46 -10.71 5.91
C GLY A 47 -5.24 -11.39 5.28
N SER A 48 -5.49 -12.48 4.54
CA SER A 48 -4.42 -13.29 3.92
C SER A 48 -3.56 -12.53 2.90
N ARG A 49 -4.06 -11.41 2.37
CA ARG A 49 -3.32 -10.54 1.44
C ARG A 49 -2.26 -9.71 2.15
N GLY A 50 -2.43 -9.43 3.45
CA GLY A 50 -1.46 -8.74 4.28
C GLY A 50 -0.38 -9.65 4.88
N SER A 51 -0.48 -10.98 4.71
CA SER A 51 0.48 -11.94 5.28
C SER A 51 1.92 -11.74 4.82
N ASN A 52 2.11 -11.13 3.64
CA ASN A 52 3.42 -10.79 3.08
C ASN A 52 3.87 -9.35 3.43
N GLY A 53 3.14 -8.67 4.31
CA GLY A 53 3.29 -7.25 4.63
C GLY A 53 2.33 -6.36 3.84
N VAL A 54 2.05 -5.18 4.38
CA VAL A 54 1.18 -4.18 3.75
C VAL A 54 1.94 -2.85 3.67
N ILE A 55 1.91 -2.21 2.51
CA ILE A 55 2.43 -0.87 2.29
C ILE A 55 1.23 0.06 2.16
N LEU A 56 1.02 0.90 3.17
CA LEU A 56 0.03 1.97 3.14
C LEU A 56 0.68 3.22 2.55
N ILE A 57 0.02 3.78 1.56
CA ILE A 57 0.36 5.06 0.97
C ILE A 57 -0.84 5.97 1.20
N LYS A 58 -0.59 7.13 1.79
CA LYS A 58 -1.60 8.16 1.96
C LYS A 58 -1.24 9.32 1.04
N THR A 59 -2.19 9.78 0.24
CA THR A 59 -1.99 10.94 -0.61
C THR A 59 -2.38 12.22 0.14
N LYS A 60 -1.68 13.31 -0.17
CA LYS A 60 -1.99 14.66 0.28
C LYS A 60 -3.33 15.01 -0.33
N ARG A 61 -4.37 15.03 0.50
CA ARG A 61 -5.59 15.74 0.08
C ARG A 61 -5.21 17.20 -0.08
N SER A 62 -5.53 17.77 -1.25
CA SER A 62 -5.41 19.21 -1.47
C SER A 62 -6.02 19.91 -0.26
N ARG A 63 -5.20 20.65 0.49
CA ARG A 63 -5.72 21.60 1.47
C ARG A 63 -6.58 22.56 0.65
N GLN A 64 -7.90 22.51 0.85
CA GLN A 64 -8.78 23.58 0.41
C GLN A 64 -8.26 24.92 0.95
#